data_AF-A0A2W2DK43-F1
#
_entry.id   AF-A0A2W2DK43-F1
#
_cell.length_a   1.000
_cell.length_b   1.000
_cell.length_c   1.000
_cell.angle_alpha   90.00
_cell.angle_beta   90.00
_cell.angle_gamma   90.00
#
_symmetry.space_group_name_H-M   'P 1'
#
loop_
_entity.id
_entity.type
_entity.pdbx_description
1 polymer ?
#
loop_
_entity_poly.entity_id
_entity_poly.type
_entity_poly.pdbx_seq_one_letter_code
_entity_poly.pdbx_strand_id
1 'polypeptide(L)'
;MPAMLYGSTVGAPAQRALEEAPTAYEGIRAMLRANIVTFTDPERPPGCMVVLAAPAGSARNEEVAAFVTERRQAVRELFRQRLRRGVAAGDVPAGADLDALAALYATVLHGPAVQARDGADREELHAIIESAMLSAPAADRQMSGQGG
;
A
#
# COMPACT_ATOMS: atom_id res chain seq x y z
N MET A 1 -12.79 -21.81 3.81
CA MET A 1 -13.13 -20.60 3.03
C MET A 1 -12.15 -20.48 1.88
N PRO A 2 -12.58 -20.49 0.61
CA PRO A 2 -11.69 -20.55 -0.54
C PRO A 2 -10.99 -19.20 -0.78
N ALA A 3 -9.71 -19.24 -1.17
CA ALA A 3 -8.84 -18.07 -1.38
C ALA A 3 -9.41 -16.98 -2.33
N MET A 4 -10.35 -17.37 -3.22
CA MET A 4 -11.05 -16.44 -4.12
C MET A 4 -11.92 -15.39 -3.41
N LEU A 5 -12.49 -15.67 -2.25
CA LEU A 5 -13.34 -14.71 -1.51
C LEU A 5 -12.52 -13.68 -0.72
N TYR A 6 -11.25 -13.98 -0.44
CA TYR A 6 -10.37 -13.11 0.34
C TYR A 6 -9.99 -11.85 -0.44
N GLY A 7 -9.73 -11.98 -1.74
CA GLY A 7 -9.28 -10.87 -2.59
C GLY A 7 -10.34 -9.83 -2.94
N SER A 8 -11.62 -10.22 -2.99
CA SER A 8 -12.73 -9.38 -3.44
C SER A 8 -13.42 -8.59 -2.32
N THR A 9 -13.32 -9.04 -1.05
CA THR A 9 -14.02 -8.40 0.08
C THR A 9 -13.10 -7.60 1.00
N VAL A 10 -11.82 -7.98 1.11
CA VAL A 10 -10.88 -7.37 2.08
C VAL A 10 -10.16 -6.13 1.51
N GLY A 11 -10.07 -5.99 0.18
CA GLY A 11 -9.35 -4.88 -0.47
C GLY A 11 -10.20 -3.67 -0.89
N ALA A 12 -11.53 -3.83 -1.02
CA ALA A 12 -12.38 -2.81 -1.63
C ALA A 12 -12.43 -1.47 -0.85
N PRO A 13 -12.49 -1.44 0.50
CA PRO A 13 -12.44 -0.18 1.25
C PRO A 13 -11.08 0.53 1.13
N ALA A 14 -9.98 -0.24 1.15
CA ALA A 14 -8.64 0.31 1.05
C ALA A 14 -8.35 0.89 -0.35
N GLN A 15 -8.84 0.22 -1.41
CA GLN A 15 -8.73 0.73 -2.77
C GLN A 15 -9.57 2.01 -2.99
N ARG A 16 -10.81 2.06 -2.46
CA ARG A 16 -11.61 3.30 -2.51
C ARG A 16 -10.91 4.47 -1.81
N ALA A 17 -10.32 4.21 -0.64
CA ALA A 17 -9.56 5.24 0.08
C ALA A 17 -8.37 5.81 -0.74
N LEU A 18 -7.73 4.98 -1.57
CA LEU A 18 -6.69 5.43 -2.51
C LEU A 18 -7.26 6.34 -3.61
N GLU A 19 -8.41 5.95 -4.15
CA GLU A 19 -9.02 6.57 -5.33
C GLU A 19 -9.76 7.88 -5.00
N GLU A 20 -10.43 7.96 -3.86
CA GLU A 20 -11.30 9.09 -3.46
C GLU A 20 -10.53 10.24 -2.79
N ALA A 21 -9.30 9.99 -2.32
CA ALA A 21 -8.53 11.01 -1.62
C ALA A 21 -8.10 12.17 -2.55
N PRO A 22 -8.09 13.42 -2.03
CA PRO A 22 -7.75 14.61 -2.81
C PRO A 22 -6.37 14.53 -3.46
N THR A 23 -5.35 14.12 -2.69
CA THR A 23 -3.97 13.97 -3.19
C THR A 23 -3.49 12.52 -3.20
N ALA A 24 -2.45 12.23 -3.98
CA ALA A 24 -1.86 10.91 -4.15
C ALA A 24 -1.36 10.37 -2.82
N TYR A 25 -0.62 11.19 -2.08
CA TYR A 25 -0.06 10.80 -0.80
C TYR A 25 -1.11 10.68 0.31
N GLU A 26 -2.18 11.48 0.28
CA GLU A 26 -3.33 11.26 1.18
C GLU A 26 -4.03 9.94 0.88
N GLY A 27 -4.22 9.59 -0.40
CA GLY A 27 -4.81 8.32 -0.80
C GLY A 27 -3.95 7.13 -0.39
N ILE A 28 -2.64 7.22 -0.62
CA ILE A 28 -1.67 6.20 -0.20
C ILE A 28 -1.74 6.04 1.33
N ARG A 29 -1.67 7.14 2.10
CA ARG A 29 -1.78 7.11 3.55
C ARG A 29 -3.09 6.47 4.01
N ALA A 30 -4.22 6.84 3.40
CA ALA A 30 -5.54 6.32 3.76
C ALA A 30 -5.67 4.82 3.48
N MET A 31 -5.19 4.36 2.32
CA MET A 31 -5.15 2.94 1.96
C MET A 31 -4.26 2.13 2.93
N LEU A 32 -3.07 2.64 3.26
CA LEU A 32 -2.16 1.97 4.20
C LEU A 32 -2.79 1.86 5.59
N ARG A 33 -3.41 2.94 6.11
CA ARG A 33 -4.08 2.94 7.42
C ARG A 33 -5.29 2.01 7.46
N ALA A 34 -6.08 1.94 6.38
CA ALA A 34 -7.21 1.01 6.28
C ALA A 34 -6.77 -0.47 6.39
N ASN A 35 -5.55 -0.78 5.96
CA ASN A 35 -4.99 -2.13 6.08
C ASN A 35 -4.57 -2.48 7.51
N ILE A 36 -4.13 -1.53 8.33
CA ILE A 36 -3.85 -1.79 9.77
C ILE A 36 -5.09 -2.32 10.48
N VAL A 37 -6.27 -1.73 10.22
CA VAL A 37 -7.53 -2.17 10.82
C VAL A 37 -7.80 -3.64 10.50
N THR A 38 -7.45 -4.07 9.28
CA THR A 38 -7.62 -5.45 8.84
C THR A 38 -6.60 -6.40 9.49
N PHE A 39 -5.37 -5.96 9.72
CA PHE A 39 -4.30 -6.80 10.28
C PHE A 39 -4.39 -6.98 11.79
N THR A 40 -5.04 -6.06 12.48
CA THR A 40 -5.17 -6.00 13.94
C THR A 40 -6.57 -6.38 14.44
N ASP A 41 -7.42 -6.92 13.58
CA ASP A 41 -8.76 -7.41 13.93
C ASP A 41 -8.63 -8.75 14.69
N PRO A 42 -8.96 -8.81 16.00
CA PRO A 42 -8.79 -10.02 16.81
C PRO A 42 -9.75 -11.14 16.41
N GLU A 43 -10.84 -10.82 15.70
CA GLU A 43 -11.82 -11.80 15.20
C GLU A 43 -11.36 -12.45 13.87
N ARG A 44 -10.19 -12.06 13.35
CA ARG A 44 -9.58 -12.63 12.14
C ARG A 44 -8.18 -13.15 12.49
N PRO A 45 -7.74 -14.28 11.89
CA PRO A 45 -6.36 -14.71 12.07
C PRO A 45 -5.43 -13.56 11.66
N PRO A 46 -4.44 -13.20 12.50
CA PRO A 46 -3.59 -12.05 12.25
C PRO A 46 -2.83 -12.26 10.95
N GLY A 47 -3.01 -11.31 10.05
CA GLY A 47 -2.23 -11.19 8.83
C GLY A 47 -2.97 -11.56 7.55
N CYS A 48 -2.59 -10.83 6.52
CA CYS A 48 -3.11 -11.03 5.19
C CYS A 48 -2.60 -12.37 4.66
N MET A 49 -3.47 -13.33 4.33
CA MET A 49 -3.06 -14.59 3.70
C MET A 49 -2.16 -14.33 2.48
N VAL A 50 -2.37 -13.22 1.77
CA VAL A 50 -1.55 -12.75 0.64
C VAL A 50 -0.11 -12.37 1.04
N VAL A 51 0.11 -11.90 2.27
CA VAL A 51 1.43 -11.53 2.78
C VAL A 51 2.10 -12.71 3.48
N LEU A 52 1.34 -13.46 4.28
CA LEU A 52 1.88 -14.53 5.12
C LEU A 52 2.06 -15.87 4.40
N ALA A 53 1.56 -16.05 3.17
CA ALA A 53 1.58 -17.34 2.47
C ALA A 53 2.94 -17.79 1.90
N ALA A 54 4.05 -17.06 2.02
CA ALA A 54 5.36 -17.58 1.57
C ALA A 54 6.57 -16.86 2.20
N PRO A 55 7.64 -17.59 2.60
CA PRO A 55 8.33 -18.53 1.71
C PRO A 55 8.68 -19.90 2.33
N ALA A 56 8.23 -20.99 1.70
CA ALA A 56 8.96 -22.27 1.73
C ALA A 56 8.64 -23.06 0.46
N GLY A 57 9.64 -23.17 -0.41
CA GLY A 57 9.58 -23.92 -1.67
C GLY A 57 9.39 -25.41 -1.47
N SER A 58 8.18 -25.82 -1.11
CA SER A 58 7.71 -27.17 -1.41
C SER A 58 6.99 -27.11 -2.76
N ALA A 59 7.28 -28.05 -3.65
CA ALA A 59 6.69 -28.18 -4.99
C ALA A 59 5.14 -28.28 -5.01
N ARG A 60 4.47 -28.20 -3.86
CA ARG A 60 3.02 -28.23 -3.70
C ARG A 60 2.33 -26.86 -3.77
N ASN A 61 3.07 -25.75 -3.79
CA ASN A 61 2.48 -24.41 -3.61
C ASN A 61 2.80 -23.40 -4.75
N GLU A 62 3.16 -23.86 -5.95
CA GLU A 62 3.47 -22.98 -7.09
C GLU A 62 2.29 -22.05 -7.45
N GLU A 63 1.05 -22.57 -7.45
CA GLU A 63 -0.16 -21.77 -7.71
C GLU A 63 -0.37 -20.68 -6.65
N VAL A 64 -0.09 -20.98 -5.38
CA VAL A 64 -0.19 -20.01 -4.28
C VAL A 64 0.89 -18.94 -4.40
N ALA A 65 2.12 -19.32 -4.77
CA ALA A 65 3.22 -18.39 -5.02
C ALA A 65 2.94 -17.47 -6.22
N ALA A 66 2.36 -18.02 -7.29
CA ALA A 66 1.94 -17.26 -8.46
C ALA A 66 0.82 -16.26 -8.10
N PHE A 67 -0.21 -16.71 -7.38
CA PHE A 67 -1.30 -15.86 -6.91
C PHE A 67 -0.80 -14.72 -6.01
N VAL A 68 0.08 -15.02 -5.05
CA VAL A 68 0.68 -13.99 -4.18
C VAL A 68 1.49 -12.99 -4.98
N THR A 69 2.29 -13.46 -5.93
CA THR A 69 3.06 -12.60 -6.84
C THR A 69 2.15 -11.68 -7.65
N GLU A 70 1.11 -12.22 -8.26
CA GLU A 70 0.13 -11.46 -9.04
C GLU A 70 -0.54 -10.37 -8.18
N ARG A 71 -0.95 -10.70 -6.95
CA ARG A 71 -1.56 -9.74 -6.03
C ARG A 71 -0.60 -8.62 -5.62
N ARG A 72 0.68 -8.94 -5.39
CA ARG A 72 1.71 -7.92 -5.08
C ARG A 72 1.94 -7.00 -6.28
N GLN A 73 1.96 -7.53 -7.50
CA GLN A 73 2.08 -6.73 -8.71
C GLN A 73 0.85 -5.83 -8.93
N ALA A 74 -0.35 -6.34 -8.68
CA ALA A 74 -1.59 -5.56 -8.79
C ALA A 74 -1.59 -4.35 -7.83
N VAL A 75 -1.17 -4.53 -6.58
CA VAL A 75 -1.02 -3.43 -5.61
C VAL A 75 -0.02 -2.38 -6.11
N ARG A 76 1.13 -2.83 -6.62
CA ARG A 76 2.15 -1.91 -7.15
C ARG A 76 1.60 -1.09 -8.31
N GLU A 77 0.84 -1.70 -9.20
CA GLU A 77 0.22 -1.00 -10.32
C GLU A 77 -0.84 0.01 -9.85
N LEU A 78 -1.65 -0.31 -8.83
CA LEU A 78 -2.60 0.65 -8.25
C LEU A 78 -1.89 1.91 -7.72
N PHE A 79 -0.80 1.74 -6.97
CA PHE A 79 -0.02 2.89 -6.49
C PHE A 79 0.59 3.69 -7.64
N ARG A 80 1.15 3.01 -8.65
CA ARG A 80 1.71 3.66 -9.83
C ARG A 80 0.66 4.48 -10.57
N GLN A 81 -0.54 3.95 -10.76
CA GLN A 81 -1.64 4.68 -11.40
C GLN A 81 -2.07 5.90 -10.60
N ARG A 82 -2.21 5.77 -9.27
CA ARG A 82 -2.57 6.91 -8.42
C ARG A 82 -1.51 8.01 -8.41
N LEU A 83 -0.23 7.63 -8.42
CA LEU A 83 0.90 8.55 -8.50
C LEU A 83 0.97 9.26 -9.85
N ARG A 84 0.74 8.55 -10.97
CA ARG A 84 0.63 9.15 -12.31
C ARG A 84 -0.51 10.17 -12.38
N ARG A 85 -1.68 9.85 -11.80
CA ARG A 85 -2.78 10.81 -11.66
C ARG A 85 -2.36 12.03 -10.86
N GLY A 86 -1.54 11.83 -9.83
CA GLY A 86 -1.02 12.93 -9.03
C GLY A 86 -0.02 13.83 -9.76
N VAL A 87 0.79 13.26 -10.66
CA VAL A 87 1.65 14.06 -11.54
C VAL A 87 0.80 14.92 -12.48
N ALA A 88 -0.26 14.34 -13.06
CA ALA A 88 -1.18 15.07 -13.93
C ALA A 88 -1.96 16.19 -13.20
N ALA A 89 -2.25 16.00 -11.91
CA ALA A 89 -2.94 16.98 -11.07
C ALA A 89 -2.00 17.98 -10.35
N GLY A 90 -0.68 17.77 -10.43
CA GLY A 90 0.34 18.65 -9.84
C GLY A 90 0.62 18.42 -8.35
N ASP A 91 0.04 17.40 -7.72
CA ASP A 91 0.31 17.02 -6.33
C ASP A 91 1.47 16.03 -6.16
N VAL A 92 2.04 15.54 -7.27
CA VAL A 92 3.28 14.76 -7.30
C VAL A 92 4.26 15.43 -8.28
N PRO A 93 5.54 15.63 -7.93
CA PRO A 93 6.52 16.21 -8.84
C PRO A 93 6.68 15.41 -10.13
N ALA A 94 6.82 16.10 -11.26
CA ALA A 94 6.95 15.45 -12.57
C ALA A 94 8.24 14.63 -12.71
N GLY A 95 9.28 14.97 -11.93
CA GLY A 95 10.55 14.25 -11.89
C GLY A 95 10.61 13.10 -10.87
N ALA A 96 9.51 12.81 -10.16
CA ALA A 96 9.50 11.74 -9.17
C ALA A 96 9.62 10.36 -9.83
N ASP A 97 10.44 9.47 -9.25
CA ASP A 97 10.52 8.06 -9.68
C ASP A 97 9.28 7.30 -9.19
N LEU A 98 8.25 7.26 -10.04
CA LEU A 98 6.97 6.64 -9.71
C LEU A 98 7.09 5.13 -9.52
N ASP A 99 8.06 4.48 -10.18
CA ASP A 99 8.27 3.05 -10.08
C ASP A 99 8.91 2.65 -8.75
N ALA A 100 9.87 3.44 -8.28
CA ALA A 100 10.48 3.30 -6.97
C ALA A 100 9.48 3.63 -5.86
N LEU A 101 8.72 4.73 -5.98
CA LEU A 101 7.70 5.11 -5.01
C LEU A 101 6.58 4.05 -4.90
N ALA A 102 6.09 3.55 -6.04
CA ALA A 102 5.09 2.49 -6.04
C ALA A 102 5.61 1.20 -5.39
N ALA A 103 6.88 0.83 -5.64
CA ALA A 103 7.51 -0.32 -5.00
C ALA A 103 7.69 -0.12 -3.49
N LEU A 104 8.08 1.08 -3.05
CA LEU A 104 8.19 1.45 -1.65
C LEU A 104 6.85 1.29 -0.92
N TYR A 105 5.80 1.94 -1.41
CA TYR A 105 4.49 1.88 -0.75
C TYR A 105 3.83 0.50 -0.83
N ALA A 106 4.07 -0.28 -1.89
CA ALA A 106 3.68 -1.69 -1.93
C ALA A 106 4.39 -2.51 -0.86
N THR A 107 5.68 -2.25 -0.62
CA THR A 107 6.45 -2.89 0.45
C THR A 107 5.89 -2.51 1.82
N VAL A 108 5.62 -1.23 2.04
CA VAL A 108 5.03 -0.70 3.29
C VAL A 108 3.59 -1.18 3.50
N LEU A 109 2.83 -1.50 2.46
CA LEU A 109 1.51 -2.10 2.60
C LEU A 109 1.59 -3.51 3.22
N HIS A 110 2.63 -4.26 2.86
CA HIS A 110 2.77 -5.66 3.26
C HIS A 110 3.54 -5.82 4.58
N GLY A 111 4.52 -4.97 4.86
CA GLY A 111 5.35 -5.03 6.07
C GLY A 111 4.57 -5.09 7.39
N PRO A 112 3.56 -4.24 7.62
CA PRO A 112 2.74 -4.23 8.83
C PRO A 112 2.03 -5.54 9.13
N ALA A 113 1.67 -6.33 8.12
CA ALA A 113 1.06 -7.64 8.35
C ALA A 113 2.05 -8.66 8.94
N VAL A 114 3.34 -8.53 8.63
CA VAL A 114 4.41 -9.34 9.25
C VAL A 114 4.65 -8.85 10.68
N GLN A 115 4.77 -7.52 10.87
CA GLN A 115 4.96 -6.93 12.20
C GLN A 115 3.81 -7.27 13.16
N ALA A 116 2.56 -7.19 12.70
CA ALA A 116 1.38 -7.59 13.49
C ALA A 116 1.43 -9.06 13.91
N ARG A 117 1.90 -9.94 13.01
CA ARG A 117 2.09 -11.37 13.32
C ARG A 117 3.17 -11.57 14.39
N ASP A 118 4.22 -10.76 14.37
CA ASP A 118 5.33 -10.83 15.33
C ASP A 118 5.00 -10.14 16.67
N GLY A 119 3.79 -9.58 16.81
CA GLY A 119 3.26 -9.03 18.06
C GLY A 119 3.25 -7.51 18.16
N ALA A 120 3.59 -6.80 17.07
CA ALA A 120 3.52 -5.34 17.05
C ALA A 120 2.08 -4.85 17.25
N ASP A 121 1.90 -3.84 18.09
CA ASP A 121 0.60 -3.27 18.39
C ASP A 121 0.15 -2.27 17.30
N ARG A 122 -1.12 -1.82 17.41
CA ARG A 122 -1.71 -0.90 16.45
C ARG A 122 -0.94 0.43 16.34
N GLU A 123 -0.42 0.94 17.45
CA GLU A 123 0.30 2.23 17.49
C GLU A 123 1.64 2.12 16.76
N GLU A 124 2.37 1.02 16.99
CA GLU A 124 3.62 0.72 16.29
C GLU A 124 3.41 0.61 14.77
N LEU A 125 2.36 -0.09 14.34
CA LEU A 125 2.05 -0.20 12.90
C LEU A 125 1.70 1.16 12.28
N HIS A 126 0.97 2.02 13.01
CA HIS A 126 0.67 3.38 12.56
C HIS A 126 1.95 4.22 12.44
N ALA A 127 2.86 4.13 13.42
CA ALA A 127 4.13 4.84 13.40
C ALA A 127 5.01 4.44 12.19
N ILE A 128 5.01 3.17 11.79
CA ILE A 128 5.68 2.70 10.57
C ILE A 128 5.11 3.39 9.33
N ILE A 129 3.78 3.46 9.19
CA ILE A 129 3.15 4.14 8.06
C ILE A 129 3.51 5.62 8.03
N GLU A 130 3.39 6.32 9.17
CA GLU A 130 3.68 7.76 9.19
C GLU A 130 5.15 8.04 8.88
N SER A 131 6.06 7.19 9.36
CA SER A 131 7.49 7.27 9.02
C SER A 131 7.74 7.06 7.53
N ALA A 132 7.07 6.09 6.91
CA ALA A 132 7.14 5.88 5.47
C ALA A 132 6.58 7.08 4.68
N MET A 133 5.55 7.76 5.18
CA MET A 133 4.98 8.93 4.52
C MET A 133 5.93 10.13 4.50
N LEU A 134 6.98 10.17 5.34
CA LEU A 134 8.02 11.21 5.27
C LEU A 134 8.90 11.10 4.01
N SER A 135 8.86 9.96 3.31
CA SER A 135 9.52 9.79 2.00
C SER A 135 8.77 10.46 0.85
N ALA A 136 7.54 10.94 1.08
CA ALA A 136 6.75 11.59 0.04
C ALA A 136 7.47 12.87 -0.44
N PRO A 137 7.84 12.96 -1.73
CA PRO A 137 8.40 14.18 -2.28
C PRO A 137 7.40 15.33 -2.14
N ALA A 138 7.91 16.51 -1.76
CA ALA A 138 7.09 17.71 -1.74
C ALA A 138 6.65 18.04 -3.17
N ALA A 139 5.37 18.40 -3.35
CA ALA A 139 4.88 18.87 -4.64
C ALA A 139 5.70 20.08 -5.12
N ASP A 140 5.91 20.18 -6.43
CA ASP A 140 6.59 21.31 -7.04
C ASP A 140 5.77 22.58 -6.76
N ARG A 141 6.22 23.38 -5.78
CA ARG A 141 5.67 24.73 -5.60
C ARG A 141 6.06 25.53 -6.83
N GLN A 142 5.15 25.67 -7.78
CA GLN A 142 5.31 26.64 -8.85
C GLN A 142 5.52 28.00 -8.19
N MET A 143 6.74 28.53 -8.31
CA MET A 143 7.04 29.93 -8.08
C MET A 143 6.23 30.74 -9.09
N SER A 144 4.99 31.06 -8.74
CA SER A 144 4.26 32.16 -9.35
C SER A 144 5.14 33.39 -9.17
N GLY A 145 5.83 33.77 -10.23
CA GLY A 145 6.71 34.93 -10.25
C GLY A 145 5.95 36.18 -9.82
N GLN A 146 6.31 36.71 -8.66
CA GLN A 146 6.23 38.15 -8.43
C GLN A 146 7.57 38.73 -8.91
N GLY A 147 7.50 39.43 -10.04
CA GLY A 147 8.51 40.33 -10.56
C GLY A 147 7.85 41.09 -11.71
N GLY A 148 7.83 42.41 -11.77
CA GLY A 148 8.26 43.47 -10.87
C GLY A 148 7.67 44.77 -11.43
#